data_AF-A0A376W8B2-F1
#
_entry.id   AF-A0A376W8B2-F1
#
_cell.length_a   1.000
_cell.length_b   1.000
_cell.length_c   1.000
_cell.angle_alpha   90.00
_cell.angle_beta   90.00
_cell.angle_gamma   90.00
#
_symmetry.space_group_name_H-M   'P 1'
#
loop_
_entity.id
_entity.type
_entity.pdbx_description
1 polymer ?
#
loop_
_entity_poly.entity_id
_entity_poly.type
_entity_poly.pdbx_seq_one_letter_code
_entity_poly.pdbx_strand_id
1 'polypeptide(L)'
;MLFHLDDANQGPNAWPERFILVADELSATTLAELPQDRLVGVVVRDGAANSHAAIMVRALGIPTVMGADIQPSVLHRRTLIVDGYRGELLVDPEPVLLQEYQRLISEEIELSRLAEDDVNLPAQLKSGERIKVMLNAGLSPEHEEKTGQPY
;
A
#
# COMPACT_ATOMS: atom_id res chain seq x y z
N MET A 1 -4.83 14.89 4.50
CA MET A 1 -3.82 15.99 4.49
C MET A 1 -2.55 15.43 3.84
N LEU A 2 -1.74 16.22 3.13
CA LEU A 2 -0.60 15.71 2.33
C LEU A 2 0.72 16.24 2.91
N PHE A 3 1.72 15.37 3.07
CA PHE A 3 3.02 15.69 3.66
C PHE A 3 4.09 15.67 2.58
N HIS A 4 4.89 16.74 2.50
CA HIS A 4 6.01 16.88 1.58
C HIS A 4 7.29 16.41 2.29
N LEU A 5 8.01 15.45 1.70
CA LEU A 5 9.27 14.93 2.20
C LEU A 5 10.42 15.86 1.80
N ASP A 6 10.47 17.05 2.40
CA ASP A 6 11.65 17.92 2.28
C ASP A 6 12.04 18.58 3.59
N ASP A 7 11.67 17.97 4.72
CA ASP A 7 12.18 18.40 6.03
C ASP A 7 12.35 17.19 6.93
N ALA A 8 13.62 16.87 7.21
CA ALA A 8 14.07 15.88 8.18
C ALA A 8 13.74 16.26 9.65
N ASN A 9 12.62 16.94 9.90
CA ASN A 9 12.28 17.38 11.25
C ASN A 9 10.78 17.69 11.46
N GLN A 10 9.92 16.69 11.22
CA GLN A 10 8.51 16.79 11.64
C GLN A 10 8.23 15.70 12.68
N GLY A 11 8.08 16.11 13.93
CA GLY A 11 7.83 15.22 15.05
C GLY A 11 6.57 14.34 14.86
N PRO A 12 6.42 13.27 15.65
CA PRO A 12 5.50 12.16 15.42
C PRO A 12 3.99 12.49 15.39
N ASN A 13 3.59 13.76 15.54
CA ASN A 13 2.20 14.19 15.68
C ASN A 13 1.66 15.06 14.53
N ALA A 14 2.38 15.14 13.40
CA ALA A 14 1.96 16.01 12.29
C ALA A 14 1.14 15.27 11.20
N TRP A 15 1.10 13.94 11.24
CA TRP A 15 0.44 13.14 10.19
C TRP A 15 -1.08 13.06 10.38
N PRO A 16 -1.86 13.15 9.29
CA PRO A 16 -3.32 13.05 9.33
C PRO A 16 -3.79 11.62 9.61
N GLU A 17 -5.04 11.44 10.02
CA GLU A 17 -5.61 10.10 10.27
C GLU A 17 -5.55 9.17 9.06
N ARG A 18 -5.80 9.71 7.86
CA ARG A 18 -5.62 8.99 6.58
C ARG A 18 -4.97 9.93 5.56
N PHE A 19 -3.94 9.47 4.88
CA PHE A 19 -3.27 10.26 3.85
C PHE A 19 -2.72 9.42 2.70
N ILE A 20 -2.61 10.07 1.54
CA ILE A 20 -1.89 9.56 0.37
C ILE A 20 -0.53 10.25 0.35
N LEU A 21 0.54 9.46 0.29
CA LEU A 21 1.89 9.98 0.11
C LEU A 21 2.09 10.31 -1.37
N VAL A 22 2.57 11.52 -1.65
CA VAL A 22 2.96 11.94 -2.99
C VAL A 22 4.40 12.44 -2.90
N ALA A 23 5.30 11.78 -3.62
CA ALA A 23 6.74 12.06 -3.53
C ALA A 23 7.39 12.02 -4.92
N ASP A 24 8.54 12.68 -5.04
CA ASP A 24 9.36 12.60 -6.23
C ASP A 24 10.02 11.23 -6.32
N GLU A 25 10.65 10.77 -5.25
CA GLU A 25 11.24 9.44 -5.13
C GLU A 25 10.77 8.76 -3.83
N LEU A 26 10.83 7.44 -3.79
CA LEU A 26 10.51 6.66 -2.60
C LEU A 26 11.63 5.68 -2.28
N SER A 27 12.20 5.82 -1.07
CA SER A 27 13.21 4.91 -0.54
C SER A 27 12.62 3.96 0.52
N ALA A 28 13.33 2.85 0.76
CA ALA A 28 13.02 1.90 1.83
C ALA A 28 12.96 2.56 3.21
N THR A 29 13.97 3.38 3.50
CA THR A 29 14.12 4.09 4.78
C THR A 29 12.97 5.05 5.00
N THR A 30 12.62 5.83 3.97
CA THR A 30 11.48 6.74 4.02
C THR A 30 10.18 6.01 4.31
N LEU A 31 9.93 4.87 3.66
CA LEU A 31 8.73 4.08 3.91
C LEU A 31 8.66 3.54 5.34
N ALA A 32 9.80 3.20 5.95
CA ALA A 32 9.87 2.71 7.32
C ALA A 32 9.60 3.80 8.38
N GLU A 33 9.83 5.07 8.06
CA GLU A 33 9.59 6.20 8.96
C GLU A 33 8.13 6.69 8.96
N LEU A 34 7.31 6.22 8.02
CA LEU A 34 5.92 6.65 7.88
C LEU A 34 4.98 5.89 8.83
N PRO A 35 3.91 6.55 9.33
CA PRO A 35 2.85 5.85 10.05
C PRO A 35 2.02 4.99 9.07
N GLN A 36 2.42 3.72 8.91
CA GLN A 36 1.84 2.78 7.94
C GLN A 36 0.36 2.53 8.16
N ASP A 37 -0.12 2.61 9.41
CA ASP A 37 -1.53 2.50 9.79
C ASP A 37 -2.41 3.62 9.23
N ARG A 38 -1.81 4.76 8.89
CA ARG A 38 -2.50 5.95 8.35
C ARG A 38 -2.28 6.15 6.85
N LEU A 39 -1.34 5.41 6.27
CA LEU A 39 -0.98 5.51 4.86
C LEU A 39 -1.96 4.69 4.01
N VAL A 40 -2.75 5.36 3.18
CA VAL A 40 -3.83 4.71 2.39
C VAL A 40 -3.55 4.64 0.90
N GLY A 41 -2.43 5.22 0.45
CA GLY A 41 -2.00 5.16 -0.94
C GLY A 41 -0.67 5.87 -1.15
N VAL A 42 0.03 5.51 -2.22
CA VAL A 42 1.33 6.08 -2.57
C VAL A 42 1.38 6.42 -4.06
N VAL A 43 1.89 7.61 -4.37
CA VAL A 43 2.17 8.06 -5.73
C VAL A 43 3.60 8.58 -5.80
N VAL A 44 4.38 8.05 -6.75
CA VAL A 44 5.79 8.43 -6.94
C VAL A 44 6.00 8.91 -8.37
N ARG A 45 6.64 10.08 -8.54
CA ARG A 45 6.97 10.62 -9.86
C ARG A 45 8.07 9.83 -10.54
N ASP A 46 9.21 9.71 -9.87
CA ASP A 46 10.45 9.10 -10.36
C ASP A 46 10.64 7.74 -9.67
N GLY A 47 9.91 6.73 -10.15
CA GLY A 47 9.91 5.40 -9.53
C GLY A 47 9.64 4.27 -10.52
N ALA A 48 10.43 3.21 -10.42
CA ALA A 48 10.18 1.97 -11.17
C ALA A 48 9.20 1.06 -10.41
N ALA A 49 8.27 0.43 -11.12
CA ALA A 49 7.27 -0.48 -10.54
C ALA A 49 7.87 -1.75 -9.90
N ASN A 50 9.13 -2.08 -10.22
CA ASN A 50 9.89 -3.20 -9.68
C ASN A 50 10.99 -2.78 -8.69
N SER A 51 11.01 -1.51 -8.23
CA SER A 51 11.95 -1.07 -7.22
C SER A 51 11.68 -1.74 -5.86
N HIS A 52 12.70 -1.83 -5.01
CA HIS A 52 12.54 -2.39 -3.67
C HIS A 52 11.43 -1.68 -2.87
N ALA A 53 11.37 -0.35 -2.96
CA ALA A 53 10.33 0.43 -2.31
C ALA A 53 8.92 0.14 -2.88
N ALA A 54 8.80 0.01 -4.21
CA ALA A 54 7.53 -0.36 -4.87
C ALA A 54 7.04 -1.75 -4.45
N ILE A 55 7.96 -2.71 -4.32
CA ILE A 55 7.64 -4.07 -3.88
C ILE A 55 7.16 -4.06 -2.43
N MET A 56 7.85 -3.33 -1.55
CA MET A 56 7.49 -3.26 -0.13
C MET A 56 6.12 -2.63 0.09
N VAL A 57 5.84 -1.49 -0.52
CA VAL A 57 4.54 -0.82 -0.33
C VAL A 57 3.37 -1.65 -0.86
N ARG A 58 3.58 -2.41 -1.94
CA ARG A 58 2.61 -3.38 -2.45
C ARG A 58 2.42 -4.57 -1.51
N ALA A 59 3.50 -5.06 -0.90
CA ALA A 59 3.43 -6.13 0.10
C ALA A 59 2.65 -5.71 1.36
N LEU A 60 2.62 -4.41 1.68
CA LEU A 60 1.78 -3.83 2.72
C LEU A 60 0.30 -3.68 2.31
N GLY A 61 -0.08 -4.08 1.10
CA GLY A 61 -1.45 -3.95 0.58
C GLY A 61 -1.84 -2.51 0.24
N ILE A 62 -0.88 -1.59 0.15
CA ILE A 62 -1.15 -0.17 -0.08
C ILE A 62 -1.22 0.12 -1.59
N PRO A 63 -2.34 0.67 -2.11
CA PRO A 63 -2.46 1.07 -3.51
C PRO A 63 -1.34 2.02 -3.92
N THR A 64 -0.63 1.69 -5.00
CA THR A 64 0.60 2.39 -5.39
C THR A 64 0.67 2.65 -6.88
N VAL A 65 0.98 3.89 -7.25
CA VAL A 65 1.30 4.31 -8.61
C VAL A 65 2.74 4.82 -8.66
N MET A 66 3.55 4.25 -9.54
CA MET A 66 4.96 4.60 -9.75
C MET A 66 5.12 5.19 -11.15
N GLY A 67 6.02 6.17 -11.33
CA GLY A 67 6.25 6.77 -12.63
C GLY A 67 5.15 7.74 -13.06
N ALA A 68 4.44 8.36 -12.11
CA ALA A 68 3.33 9.24 -12.40
C ALA A 68 3.82 10.62 -12.87
N ASP A 69 3.26 11.16 -13.95
CA ASP A 69 3.53 12.54 -14.37
C ASP A 69 2.73 13.52 -13.49
N ILE A 70 3.27 13.81 -12.32
CA ILE A 70 2.62 14.61 -11.27
C ILE A 70 3.52 15.71 -10.74
N GLN A 71 2.89 16.79 -10.27
CA GLN A 71 3.56 17.85 -9.52
C GLN A 71 3.05 17.83 -8.07
N PRO A 72 3.83 17.30 -7.10
CA PRO A 72 3.38 17.13 -5.72
C PRO A 72 2.81 18.40 -5.07
N SER A 73 3.39 19.56 -5.40
CA SER A 73 2.95 20.88 -4.93
C SER A 73 1.53 21.23 -5.35
N VAL A 74 1.09 20.78 -6.54
CA VAL A 74 -0.25 21.06 -7.10
C VAL A 74 -1.31 20.17 -6.45
N LEU A 75 -0.91 18.99 -5.97
CA LEU A 75 -1.80 17.98 -5.39
C LEU A 75 -2.04 18.16 -3.88
N HIS A 76 -1.33 19.10 -3.24
CA HIS A 76 -1.47 19.34 -1.82
C HIS A 76 -2.92 19.73 -1.45
N ARG A 77 -3.49 19.04 -0.45
CA ARG A 77 -4.85 19.22 0.08
C ARG A 77 -6.00 18.96 -0.90
N ARG A 78 -5.74 18.34 -2.04
CA ARG A 78 -6.77 17.88 -2.96
C ARG A 78 -7.31 16.51 -2.57
N THR A 79 -8.50 16.19 -3.07
CA THR A 79 -9.05 14.84 -2.94
C THR A 79 -8.44 13.98 -4.04
N LEU A 80 -7.86 12.85 -3.67
CA LEU A 80 -7.17 11.95 -4.60
C LEU A 80 -7.75 10.54 -4.49
N ILE A 81 -7.85 9.86 -5.62
CA ILE A 81 -8.07 8.40 -5.67
C ILE A 81 -6.87 7.79 -6.36
N VAL A 82 -6.25 6.80 -5.70
CA VAL A 82 -5.13 6.02 -6.23
C VAL A 82 -5.67 4.70 -6.74
N ASP A 83 -5.66 4.50 -8.06
CA ASP A 83 -6.03 3.24 -8.68
C ASP A 83 -4.76 2.44 -8.97
N GLY A 84 -4.37 1.59 -8.01
CA GLY A 84 -3.19 0.74 -8.12
C GLY A 84 -3.32 -0.36 -9.18
N TYR A 85 -4.54 -0.71 -9.60
CA TYR A 85 -4.79 -1.72 -10.62
C TYR A 85 -4.52 -1.16 -12.03
N ARG A 86 -4.98 0.06 -12.27
CA ARG A 86 -4.80 0.74 -13.56
C ARG A 86 -3.53 1.57 -13.64
N GLY A 87 -2.90 1.84 -12.49
CA GLY A 87 -1.75 2.74 -12.42
C GLY A 87 -2.17 4.21 -12.60
N GLU A 88 -3.39 4.58 -12.19
CA GLU A 88 -3.97 5.90 -12.44
C GLU A 88 -4.13 6.69 -11.13
N LEU A 89 -3.95 8.01 -11.22
CA LEU A 89 -4.25 8.97 -10.16
C LEU A 89 -5.39 9.88 -10.61
N LEU A 90 -6.49 9.88 -9.87
CA LEU A 90 -7.61 10.79 -10.11
C LEU A 90 -7.53 11.94 -9.12
N VAL A 91 -7.60 13.18 -9.62
CA VAL A 91 -7.49 14.41 -8.84
C VAL A 91 -8.82 15.14 -8.82
N ASP A 92 -9.28 15.48 -7.62
CA ASP A 92 -10.59 16.11 -7.37
C ASP A 92 -11.73 15.45 -8.18
N PRO A 93 -11.91 14.13 -8.02
CA PRO A 93 -12.92 13.39 -8.78
C PRO A 93 -14.32 13.90 -8.48
N GLU A 94 -15.21 13.77 -9.46
CA GLU A 94 -16.63 14.10 -9.26
C GLU A 94 -17.22 13.24 -8.13
N PRO A 95 -18.20 13.78 -7.35
CA PRO A 95 -18.79 13.06 -6.23
C PRO A 95 -19.36 11.68 -6.59
N VAL A 96 -19.91 11.54 -7.80
CA VAL A 96 -20.44 10.27 -8.32
C VAL A 96 -19.33 9.23 -8.46
N LEU A 97 -18.18 9.64 -9.00
CA LEU A 97 -17.02 8.77 -9.16
C LEU A 97 -16.44 8.37 -7.81
N LEU A 98 -16.38 9.32 -6.86
CA LEU A 98 -15.92 9.05 -5.49
C LEU A 98 -16.80 7.99 -4.81
N GLN A 99 -18.12 8.09 -4.95
CA GLN A 99 -19.07 7.12 -4.39
C GLN A 99 -18.89 5.73 -5.01
N GLU A 100 -18.65 5.65 -6.31
CA GLU A 100 -18.43 4.38 -7.00
C GLU A 100 -17.14 3.70 -6.53
N TYR A 101 -16.03 4.44 -6.41
CA TYR A 101 -14.79 3.89 -5.85
C TYR A 101 -14.94 3.46 -4.39
N GLN A 102 -15.70 4.20 -3.58
CA GLN A 102 -16.00 3.78 -2.21
C GLN A 102 -16.80 2.47 -2.16
N ARG A 103 -17.73 2.27 -3.09
CA ARG A 103 -18.48 1.01 -3.22
C ARG A 103 -17.55 -0.14 -3.58
N LEU A 104 -16.68 0.05 -4.58
CA LEU A 104 -15.70 -0.96 -4.99
C LEU A 104 -14.76 -1.37 -3.85
N ILE A 105 -14.22 -0.39 -3.12
CA ILE A 105 -13.36 -0.66 -1.95
C ILE A 105 -14.12 -1.47 -0.90
N SER A 106 -15.39 -1.13 -0.64
CA SER A 106 -16.21 -1.85 0.35
C SER A 106 -16.45 -3.31 -0.08
N GLU A 107 -16.76 -3.53 -1.35
CA GLU A 107 -16.92 -4.88 -1.91
C GLU A 107 -15.63 -5.71 -1.83
N GLU A 108 -14.49 -5.10 -2.13
CA GLU A 108 -13.19 -5.76 -2.04
C GLU A 108 -12.82 -6.13 -0.60
N ILE A 109 -13.15 -5.28 0.37
CA ILE A 109 -12.98 -5.57 1.80
C ILE A 109 -13.86 -6.75 2.22
N GLU A 110 -15.14 -6.78 1.83
CA GLU A 110 -16.04 -7.89 2.15
C GLU A 110 -15.57 -9.21 1.51
N LEU A 111 -15.14 -9.17 0.24
CA LEU A 111 -14.57 -10.34 -0.44
C LEU A 111 -13.29 -10.84 0.24
N SER A 112 -12.43 -9.92 0.67
CA SER A 112 -11.19 -10.26 1.38
C SER A 112 -11.48 -10.92 2.72
N ARG A 113 -12.46 -10.43 3.49
CA ARG A 113 -12.89 -11.07 4.75
C ARG A 113 -13.41 -12.49 4.55
N LEU A 114 -14.23 -12.72 3.51
CA LEU A 114 -14.70 -14.06 3.18
C LEU A 114 -13.56 -15.02 2.84
N ALA A 115 -12.50 -14.52 2.18
CA ALA A 115 -11.31 -15.31 1.88
C ALA A 115 -10.44 -15.59 3.11
N GLU A 116 -10.41 -14.67 4.09
CA GLU A 116 -9.72 -14.87 5.37
C GLU A 116 -10.32 -16.02 6.19
N ASP A 117 -11.64 -16.22 6.13
CA ASP A 117 -12.32 -17.35 6.79
C ASP A 117 -11.85 -18.72 6.23
N ASP A 118 -11.44 -18.75 4.96
CA ASP A 118 -10.97 -19.94 4.26
C ASP A 118 -9.46 -20.21 4.43
N VAL A 119 -8.71 -19.32 5.09
CA VAL A 119 -7.24 -19.46 5.28
C VAL A 119 -6.83 -20.78 5.92
N ASN A 120 -7.67 -21.34 6.79
CA ASN A 120 -7.41 -22.61 7.49
C ASN A 120 -7.81 -23.85 6.67
N LEU A 121 -8.44 -23.68 5.50
CA LEU A 121 -8.79 -24.80 4.65
C LEU A 121 -7.55 -25.38 3.97
N PRO A 122 -7.50 -26.71 3.78
CA PRO A 122 -6.39 -27.32 3.07
C PRO A 122 -6.39 -26.89 1.61
N ALA A 123 -5.26 -26.34 1.13
CA ALA A 123 -5.09 -25.93 -0.25
C ALA A 123 -5.22 -27.12 -1.23
N GLN A 124 -6.38 -27.23 -1.88
CA GLN A 124 -6.74 -28.32 -2.78
C GLN A 124 -7.45 -27.79 -4.02
N LEU A 125 -7.21 -28.42 -5.17
CA LEU A 125 -7.98 -28.20 -6.39
C LEU A 125 -9.40 -28.75 -6.24
N LYS A 126 -10.32 -28.34 -7.12
CA LYS A 126 -11.69 -28.90 -7.18
C LYS A 126 -11.71 -30.43 -7.40
N SER A 127 -10.64 -30.99 -7.94
CA SER A 127 -10.44 -32.44 -8.12
C SER A 127 -9.98 -33.18 -6.85
N GLY A 128 -9.64 -32.47 -5.77
CA GLY A 128 -9.12 -33.04 -4.52
C GLY A 128 -7.60 -33.19 -4.45
N GLU A 129 -6.87 -32.82 -5.50
CA GLU A 129 -5.41 -32.81 -5.47
C GLU A 129 -4.88 -31.67 -4.59
N ARG A 130 -3.93 -31.97 -3.69
CA ARG A 130 -3.32 -30.97 -2.80
C ARG A 130 -2.26 -30.15 -3.53
N ILE A 131 -2.29 -28.84 -3.31
CA ILE A 131 -1.25 -27.91 -3.77
C ILE A 131 -0.57 -27.26 -2.57
N LYS A 132 0.68 -26.83 -2.74
CA LYS A 132 1.41 -26.11 -1.70
C LYS A 132 1.33 -24.61 -1.99
N VAL A 133 0.59 -23.88 -1.15
CA VAL A 133 0.58 -22.41 -1.16
C VAL A 133 1.66 -21.97 -0.18
N MET A 134 2.58 -21.12 -0.65
CA MET A 134 3.69 -20.59 0.13
C MET A 134 3.62 -19.07 0.10
N LEU A 135 3.91 -18.44 1.24
CA LEU A 135 4.12 -17.01 1.32
C LEU A 135 5.57 -16.71 0.90
N ASN A 136 5.75 -15.71 0.04
CA ASN A 136 7.07 -15.12 -0.20
C ASN A 136 7.44 -14.24 1.00
N ALA A 137 7.94 -14.86 2.07
CA ALA A 137 8.37 -14.16 3.28
C ALA A 137 9.79 -13.58 3.07
N GLY A 138 9.86 -12.34 2.57
CA GLY A 138 11.08 -11.54 2.51
C GLY A 138 11.01 -10.26 3.35
N LEU A 139 9.93 -10.03 4.08
CA LEU A 139 9.66 -8.78 4.79
C LEU A 139 8.99 -9.09 6.13
N SER A 140 9.79 -9.18 7.18
CA SER A 140 9.32 -9.05 8.56
C SER A 140 10.40 -8.33 9.34
N PRO A 141 10.27 -7.02 9.60
CA PRO A 141 11.12 -6.33 10.58
C PRO A 141 10.92 -6.91 12.00
N GLU A 142 9.87 -7.68 12.21
CA GLU A 142 9.41 -8.19 13.51
C GLU A 142 9.63 -9.70 13.73
N HIS A 143 10.30 -10.40 12.80
CA HIS A 143 10.63 -11.83 12.95
C HIS A 143 12.10 -12.18 12.61
N GLU A 144 13.07 -11.41 13.13
CA GLU A 144 14.49 -11.82 13.14
C GLU A 144 14.97 -12.42 14.49
N GLU A 145 14.08 -12.70 15.45
CA GLU A 145 14.49 -13.40 16.67
C GLU A 145 14.02 -14.86 16.77
N LYS A 146 15.04 -15.73 16.88
CA LYS A 146 15.05 -17.15 17.29
C LYS A 146 14.95 -18.23 16.21
N THR A 147 15.93 -18.24 15.31
CA THR A 147 16.55 -19.51 14.89
C THR A 147 17.97 -19.57 15.42
N GLY A 148 18.11 -20.05 16.65
CA GLY A 148 19.38 -20.23 17.29
C GLY A 148 19.26 -20.89 18.66
N GLN A 149 18.80 -22.15 18.71
CA GLN A 149 19.33 -23.10 19.70
C GLN A 149 19.38 -24.53 19.11
N PRO A 150 20.48 -25.27 19.37
CA PRO A 150 20.69 -26.62 18.88
C PRO A 150 20.08 -27.66 19.82
N TYR A 151 19.50 -28.71 19.24
CA TYR A 151 19.56 -30.07 19.77
C TYR A 151 19.72 -31.03 18.61
#